data_AF-A0A643EXY7-F1
#
_entry.id   AF-A0A643EXY7-F1
#
_cell.length_a   1.000
_cell.length_b   1.000
_cell.length_c   1.000
_cell.angle_alpha   90.00
_cell.angle_beta   90.00
_cell.angle_gamma   90.00
#
_symmetry.space_group_name_H-M   'P 1'
#
loop_
_entity.id
_entity.type
_entity.pdbx_description
1 polymer ?
#
loop_
_entity_poly.entity_id
_entity_poly.type
_entity_poly.pdbx_seq_one_letter_code
_entity_poly.pdbx_strand_id
1 'polypeptide(L)'
;MLELRSYQRESIDALYEYWANGGGNGLIVLPTGAGKALVIAKIIEELLAQYPDMRIVNVTHSASLVEQNFKEFLGLCPFSPAGIYSASLNRRDSRAQVLFCGIQSVWNKVKQLGPIDLVLVDEAHAISRNANTQYGKFFRDVREENPDSRTAGTTATDYRMDSGRLTDEMDSDDDVDEDGNKVRFKLFDDVVYEIGIAELIENGYLTKLTSHKTNAKIDLKGVGSRGGDYIPGQLSAAAEKIIEVAVAEDMVMSEGRRAGLFFSTSKENARHIAECIHSHGRTCAVLTSDNAHQTKEVFEGFRSGKYWAISSVSMITTGTNFPFVDFISLILSTKSAGKLVQILGRGTRNSPGKTDCLIADHGKNLAYHGPIDQIRPRAPGSGDGEAPRKVCPSEETPGAVRDTEGKFGCGETIHASAKTCHCCGYVFPESEKTSITAQAADAPVLSTAEAEWRKVTGRTFHFHEGKGDKPPSVKCSYIAGYTQINEWLCPQHTGFAQTKAHRWWTQHGGQRPFPKTVMEWLERQRELLTTDEISVVPNGKYWNVKDVRAGLDFEADNDNVPEPANDNVSIGLSELLDDEIPF
;
A
#
# COMPACT_ATOMS: atom_id res chain seq x y z
N MET A 1 5.82 8.58 29.43
CA MET A 1 6.59 8.42 28.18
C MET A 1 5.67 7.67 27.22
N LEU A 2 5.41 8.19 26.03
CA LEU A 2 4.52 7.55 25.08
C LEU A 2 5.24 6.32 24.49
N GLU A 3 4.63 5.14 24.63
CA GLU A 3 5.18 3.88 24.14
C GLU A 3 4.73 3.67 22.70
N LEU A 4 5.69 3.43 21.80
CA LEU A 4 5.42 3.16 20.39
C LEU A 4 4.86 1.74 20.22
N ARG A 5 4.01 1.57 19.21
CA ARG A 5 3.61 0.23 18.74
C ARG A 5 4.81 -0.45 18.07
N SER A 6 4.81 -1.78 18.03
CA SER A 6 5.96 -2.56 17.50
C SER A 6 6.38 -2.10 16.10
N TYR A 7 5.44 -2.04 15.14
CA TYR A 7 5.71 -1.60 13.78
C TYR A 7 6.21 -0.15 13.68
N GLN A 8 5.82 0.73 14.63
CA GLN A 8 6.27 2.12 14.64
C GLN A 8 7.74 2.17 15.07
N ARG A 9 8.10 1.43 16.12
CA ARG A 9 9.49 1.28 16.56
C ARG A 9 10.35 0.63 15.47
N GLU A 10 9.90 -0.51 14.93
CA GLU A 10 10.57 -1.24 13.84
C GLU A 10 10.81 -0.34 12.62
N SER A 11 9.84 0.51 12.25
CA SER A 11 10.00 1.44 11.13
C SER A 11 11.08 2.50 11.34
N ILE A 12 11.27 2.97 12.58
CA ILE A 12 12.31 3.95 12.93
C ILE A 12 13.67 3.24 13.00
N ASP A 13 13.71 2.05 13.61
CA ASP A 13 14.94 1.26 13.73
C ASP A 13 15.47 0.86 12.35
N ALA A 14 14.60 0.46 11.43
CA ALA A 14 14.97 0.16 10.05
C ALA A 14 15.56 1.38 9.32
N LEU A 15 15.00 2.57 9.54
CA LEU A 15 15.54 3.81 8.98
C LEU A 15 16.92 4.14 9.56
N TYR A 16 17.11 3.97 10.86
CA TYR A 16 18.40 4.21 11.52
C TYR A 16 19.46 3.18 11.12
N GLU A 17 19.10 1.91 11.00
CA GLU A 17 19.98 0.85 10.49
C GLU A 17 20.39 1.14 9.04
N TYR A 18 19.45 1.57 8.21
CA TYR A 18 19.74 1.98 6.83
C TYR A 18 20.77 3.11 6.77
N TRP A 19 20.61 4.16 7.59
CA TRP A 19 21.58 5.25 7.66
C TRP A 19 22.92 4.84 8.27
N ALA A 20 22.92 4.01 9.32
CA ALA A 20 24.14 3.51 9.94
C ALA A 20 25.00 2.68 8.98
N ASN A 21 24.36 1.99 8.03
CA ASN A 21 25.03 1.21 6.98
C ASN A 21 25.42 2.04 5.75
N GLY A 22 25.34 3.38 5.82
CA GLY A 22 25.71 4.27 4.72
C GLY A 22 24.63 4.46 3.66
N GLY A 23 23.39 4.03 3.93
CA GLY A 23 22.23 4.25 3.07
C GLY A 23 21.94 5.74 2.83
N GLY A 24 21.34 6.02 1.67
CA GLY A 24 20.97 7.37 1.25
C GLY A 24 19.64 7.85 1.84
N ASN A 25 18.75 8.32 0.98
CA ASN A 25 17.42 8.79 1.35
C ASN A 25 16.46 7.61 1.54
N GLY A 26 15.86 7.47 2.73
CA GLY A 26 14.99 6.33 3.07
C GLY A 26 13.50 6.64 2.96
N LEU A 27 12.68 5.68 2.54
CA LEU A 27 11.22 5.78 2.48
C LEU A 27 10.55 4.76 3.42
N ILE A 28 9.69 5.23 4.31
CA ILE A 28 8.85 4.39 5.17
C ILE A 28 7.42 4.38 4.61
N VAL A 29 6.89 3.18 4.35
CA VAL A 29 5.54 2.96 3.82
C VAL A 29 4.64 2.46 4.95
N LEU A 30 3.80 3.35 5.48
CA LEU A 30 2.81 3.06 6.52
C LEU A 30 1.42 3.47 6.05
N PRO A 31 0.40 2.60 6.14
CA PRO A 31 -0.94 2.89 5.64
C PRO A 31 -1.59 4.01 6.45
N THR A 32 -2.60 4.64 5.86
CA THR A 32 -3.37 5.67 6.55
C THR A 32 -3.99 5.12 7.84
N GLY A 33 -3.80 5.84 8.94
CA GLY A 33 -4.21 5.40 10.28
C GLY A 33 -3.09 4.77 11.12
N ALA A 34 -1.95 4.40 10.53
CA ALA A 34 -0.82 3.79 11.23
C ALA A 34 -0.01 4.76 12.13
N GLY A 35 -0.28 6.07 12.06
CA GLY A 35 0.40 7.07 12.89
C GLY A 35 1.69 7.63 12.30
N LYS A 36 1.75 7.90 10.98
CA LYS A 36 2.91 8.52 10.30
C LYS A 36 3.41 9.80 10.99
N ALA A 37 2.50 10.70 11.40
CA ALA A 37 2.84 11.93 12.11
C ALA A 37 3.56 11.66 13.45
N LEU A 38 3.15 10.61 14.18
CA LEU A 38 3.80 10.19 15.42
C LEU A 38 5.20 9.62 15.15
N VAL A 39 5.36 8.82 14.09
CA VAL A 39 6.66 8.30 13.65
C VAL A 39 7.61 9.45 13.29
N ILE A 40 7.16 10.43 12.51
CA ILE A 40 7.93 11.65 12.20
C ILE A 40 8.32 12.37 13.50
N ALA A 41 7.36 12.59 14.40
CA ALA A 41 7.61 13.31 15.65
C ALA A 41 8.63 12.58 16.53
N LYS A 42 8.59 11.24 16.60
CA LYS A 42 9.57 10.45 17.34
C LYS A 42 10.96 10.47 16.69
N ILE A 43 11.04 10.39 15.35
CA ILE A 43 12.31 10.54 14.63
C ILE A 43 12.98 11.87 14.99
N ILE A 44 12.22 12.96 15.01
CA ILE A 44 12.72 14.29 15.38
C ILE A 44 13.19 14.30 16.84
N GLU A 45 12.38 13.79 17.77
CA GLU A 45 12.73 13.72 19.20
C GLU A 45 14.04 12.94 19.44
N GLU A 46 14.16 11.73 18.90
CA GLU A 46 15.31 10.84 19.11
C GLU A 46 16.59 11.42 18.49
N LEU A 47 16.49 11.97 17.28
CA LEU A 47 17.64 12.61 16.63
C LEU A 47 18.08 13.88 17.33
N LEU A 48 17.16 14.72 17.83
CA LEU A 48 17.55 15.90 18.61
C LEU A 48 18.14 15.55 19.97
N ALA A 49 17.70 14.45 20.59
CA ALA A 49 18.30 13.97 21.83
C ALA A 49 19.75 13.52 21.62
N GLN A 50 20.07 12.94 20.46
CA GLN A 50 21.41 12.48 20.11
C GLN A 50 22.28 13.58 19.48
N TYR A 51 21.68 14.47 18.69
CA TYR A 51 22.32 15.55 17.94
C TYR A 51 21.60 16.89 18.22
N PRO A 52 21.89 17.55 19.36
CA PRO A 52 21.15 18.71 19.83
C PRO A 52 21.23 19.95 18.93
N ASP A 53 22.20 20.02 18.03
CA ASP A 53 22.40 21.14 17.09
C ASP A 53 21.75 20.89 15.72
N MET A 54 21.20 19.69 15.49
CA MET A 54 20.65 19.31 14.19
C MET A 54 19.46 20.19 13.81
N ARG A 55 19.45 20.66 12.56
CA ARG A 55 18.35 21.40 11.97
C ARG A 55 17.49 20.48 11.13
N ILE A 56 16.23 20.34 11.51
CA ILE A 56 15.30 19.39 10.90
C ILE A 56 14.12 20.15 10.28
N VAL A 57 13.79 19.82 9.03
CA VAL A 57 12.65 20.39 8.32
C VAL A 57 11.66 19.30 7.96
N ASN A 58 10.42 19.41 8.48
CA ASN A 58 9.30 18.58 8.03
C ASN A 58 8.52 19.32 6.94
N VAL A 59 8.53 18.78 5.72
CA VAL A 59 7.88 19.35 4.55
C VAL A 59 6.67 18.53 4.11
N THR A 60 5.59 19.23 3.75
CA THR A 60 4.37 18.63 3.20
C THR A 60 3.68 19.59 2.22
N HIS A 61 2.70 19.09 1.47
CA HIS A 61 1.97 19.86 0.46
C HIS A 61 0.75 20.62 1.02
N SER A 62 0.23 20.23 2.19
CA SER A 62 -1.00 20.79 2.77
C SER A 62 -0.74 21.55 4.06
N ALA A 63 -1.33 22.75 4.19
CA ALA A 63 -1.29 23.54 5.41
C ALA A 63 -1.91 22.82 6.62
N SER A 64 -2.93 21.97 6.42
CA SER A 64 -3.53 21.20 7.51
C SER A 64 -2.60 20.11 8.04
N LEU A 65 -1.81 19.48 7.16
CA LEU A 65 -0.78 18.51 7.56
C LEU A 65 0.38 19.19 8.29
N VAL A 66 0.79 20.39 7.85
CA VAL A 66 1.78 21.20 8.59
C VAL A 66 1.34 21.45 10.02
N GLU A 67 0.09 21.92 10.21
CA GLU A 67 -0.44 22.19 11.54
C GLU A 67 -0.59 20.91 12.39
N GLN A 68 -1.00 19.80 11.77
CA GLN A 68 -1.13 18.50 12.44
C GLN A 68 0.22 17.99 12.93
N ASN A 69 1.23 17.93 12.06
CA ASN A 69 2.55 17.39 12.39
C ASN A 69 3.24 18.25 13.46
N PHE A 70 3.09 19.58 13.38
CA PHE A 70 3.58 20.50 14.41
C PHE A 70 2.93 20.25 15.77
N LYS A 71 1.60 20.06 15.83
CA LYS A 71 0.88 19.78 17.08
C LYS A 71 1.24 18.42 17.67
N GLU A 72 1.35 17.40 16.83
CA GLU A 72 1.76 16.06 17.24
C GLU A 72 3.16 16.10 17.89
N PHE A 73 4.10 16.79 17.24
CA PHE A 73 5.46 16.95 17.76
C PHE A 73 5.51 17.73 19.07
N LEU A 74 4.82 18.88 19.18
CA LEU A 74 4.74 19.61 20.44
C LEU A 74 4.03 18.84 21.56
N GLY A 75 3.13 17.91 21.22
CA GLY A 75 2.53 17.00 22.17
C GLY A 75 3.55 16.06 22.83
N LEU A 76 4.58 15.64 22.09
CA LEU A 76 5.70 14.84 22.61
C LEU A 76 6.78 15.70 23.27
N CYS A 77 7.15 16.80 22.61
CA CYS A 77 8.26 17.69 23.00
C CYS A 77 7.78 19.15 23.17
N PRO A 78 7.06 19.50 24.25
CA PRO A 78 6.44 20.81 24.41
C PRO A 78 7.41 21.99 24.43
N PHE A 79 8.66 21.75 24.84
CA PHE A 79 9.70 22.78 24.99
C PHE A 79 10.68 22.82 23.82
N SER A 80 10.47 22.02 22.78
CA SER A 80 11.35 22.02 21.61
C SER A 80 11.26 23.35 20.87
N PRO A 81 12.38 23.89 20.34
CA PRO A 81 12.41 25.11 19.53
C PRO A 81 11.83 24.88 18.12
N ALA A 82 10.54 24.55 18.06
CA ALA A 82 9.79 24.25 16.85
C ALA A 82 8.98 25.44 16.34
N GLY A 83 8.84 25.54 15.01
CA GLY A 83 8.12 26.62 14.36
C GLY A 83 7.38 26.18 13.12
N ILE A 84 6.50 27.05 12.61
CA ILE A 84 5.78 26.84 11.36
C ILE A 84 6.24 27.86 10.32
N TYR A 85 6.47 27.39 9.10
CA TYR A 85 6.62 28.25 7.91
C TYR A 85 5.57 27.88 6.87
N SER A 86 4.44 28.60 6.87
CA SER A 86 3.34 28.36 5.95
C SER A 86 2.58 29.64 5.63
N ALA A 87 2.46 29.96 4.34
CA ALA A 87 1.69 31.10 3.87
C ALA A 87 0.23 31.03 4.31
N SER A 88 -0.42 29.88 4.14
CA SER A 88 -1.81 29.66 4.48
C SER A 88 -2.10 29.71 5.98
N LEU A 89 -1.11 29.43 6.83
CA LEU A 89 -1.24 29.53 8.29
C LEU A 89 -0.78 30.89 8.85
N ASN A 90 -0.35 31.81 8.00
CA ASN A 90 0.19 33.12 8.38
C ASN A 90 1.32 33.06 9.44
N ARG A 91 2.20 32.04 9.34
CA ARG A 91 3.38 31.86 10.21
C ARG A 91 4.69 31.79 9.42
N ARG A 92 5.77 32.36 9.96
CA ARG A 92 7.06 32.56 9.27
C ARG A 92 8.25 32.35 10.22
N ASP A 93 8.26 31.25 10.96
CA ASP A 93 9.26 30.99 11.99
C ASP A 93 10.57 30.44 11.40
N SER A 94 11.15 31.14 10.42
CA SER A 94 12.27 30.61 9.60
C SER A 94 13.51 30.22 10.39
N ARG A 95 13.66 30.69 11.63
CA ARG A 95 14.82 30.38 12.49
C ARG A 95 14.57 29.25 13.49
N ALA A 96 13.37 28.67 13.53
CA ALA A 96 13.12 27.51 14.39
C ALA A 96 14.04 26.36 13.99
N GLN A 97 14.54 25.61 14.98
CA GLN A 97 15.43 24.47 14.75
C GLN A 97 14.69 23.32 14.07
N VAL A 98 13.46 23.05 14.54
CA VAL A 98 12.53 22.13 13.91
C VAL A 98 11.49 22.95 13.18
N LEU A 99 11.49 22.86 11.85
CA LEU A 99 10.59 23.66 11.02
C LEU A 99 9.55 22.78 10.34
N PHE A 100 8.28 23.02 10.63
CA PHE A 100 7.16 22.42 9.91
C PHE A 100 6.69 23.38 8.81
N CYS A 101 6.75 22.97 7.55
CA CYS A 101 6.51 23.88 6.44
C CYS A 101 5.77 23.28 5.25
N GLY A 102 5.04 24.15 4.55
CA GLY A 102 4.43 23.81 3.26
C GLY A 102 5.43 24.04 2.13
N ILE A 103 5.60 23.07 1.22
CA ILE A 103 6.56 23.16 0.10
C ILE A 103 6.39 24.46 -0.71
N GLN A 104 5.15 24.85 -0.98
CA GLN A 104 4.79 26.07 -1.72
C GLN A 104 5.36 27.36 -1.08
N SER A 105 5.64 27.32 0.22
CA SER A 105 6.17 28.48 0.96
C SER A 105 7.69 28.54 1.02
N VAL A 106 8.39 27.40 0.86
CA VAL A 106 9.83 27.26 1.14
C VAL A 106 10.68 26.87 -0.07
N TRP A 107 10.09 26.41 -1.17
CA TRP A 107 10.80 25.83 -2.32
C TRP A 107 11.89 26.71 -2.96
N ASN A 108 11.82 28.03 -2.79
CA ASN A 108 12.81 28.99 -3.29
C ASN A 108 13.47 29.81 -2.19
N LYS A 109 13.47 29.32 -0.94
CA LYS A 109 13.93 30.06 0.24
C LYS A 109 14.94 29.31 1.08
N VAL A 110 15.55 28.24 0.57
CA VAL A 110 16.52 27.43 1.33
C VAL A 110 17.64 28.30 1.91
N LYS A 111 18.20 29.23 1.13
CA LYS A 111 19.20 30.21 1.61
C LYS A 111 18.71 31.07 2.79
N GLN A 112 17.42 31.36 2.88
CA GLN A 112 16.83 32.08 4.03
C GLN A 112 16.64 31.15 5.23
N LEU A 113 16.37 29.86 4.99
CA LEU A 113 16.21 28.86 6.04
C LEU A 113 17.55 28.44 6.65
N GLY A 114 18.65 28.61 5.93
CA GLY A 114 19.99 28.19 6.35
C GLY A 114 20.27 26.70 6.08
N PRO A 115 21.45 26.19 6.46
CA PRO A 115 21.84 24.79 6.26
C PRO A 115 20.90 23.84 7.00
N ILE A 116 20.39 22.82 6.31
CA ILE A 116 19.42 21.83 6.84
C ILE A 116 20.09 20.46 6.87
N ASP A 117 20.06 19.78 8.00
CA ASP A 117 20.71 18.47 8.16
C ASP A 117 19.78 17.30 7.79
N LEU A 118 18.48 17.45 8.06
CA LEU A 118 17.48 16.43 7.75
C LEU A 118 16.20 17.04 7.19
N VAL A 119 15.75 16.51 6.06
CA VAL A 119 14.44 16.77 5.50
C VAL A 119 13.54 15.56 5.71
N LEU A 120 12.43 15.75 6.42
CA LEU A 120 11.38 14.76 6.61
C LEU A 120 10.18 15.11 5.72
N VAL A 121 9.81 14.21 4.83
CA VAL A 121 8.68 14.40 3.91
C VAL A 121 7.48 13.60 4.38
N ASP A 122 6.35 14.27 4.63
CA ASP A 122 5.08 13.58 4.85
C ASP A 122 4.24 13.53 3.57
N GLU A 123 3.54 12.41 3.37
CA GLU A 123 2.83 12.05 2.15
C GLU A 123 3.70 12.19 0.89
N ALA A 124 4.85 11.51 0.90
CA ALA A 124 5.85 11.57 -0.17
C ALA A 124 5.31 11.23 -1.57
N HIS A 125 4.22 10.45 -1.66
CA HIS A 125 3.51 10.18 -2.92
C HIS A 125 2.94 11.43 -3.60
N ALA A 126 2.76 12.54 -2.89
CA ALA A 126 2.30 13.81 -3.45
C ALA A 126 3.41 14.55 -4.21
N ILE A 127 4.65 14.07 -4.17
CA ILE A 127 5.77 14.67 -4.89
C ILE A 127 5.73 14.22 -6.36
N SER A 128 5.49 15.18 -7.26
CA SER A 128 5.54 14.96 -8.71
C SER A 128 6.92 14.46 -9.14
N ARG A 129 6.96 13.63 -10.19
CA ARG A 129 8.21 13.07 -10.73
C ARG A 129 9.06 14.04 -11.53
N ASN A 130 8.55 15.23 -11.85
CA ASN A 130 9.34 16.22 -12.57
C ASN A 130 10.33 16.92 -11.60
N ALA A 131 11.63 16.87 -11.91
CA ALA A 131 12.67 17.50 -11.10
C ALA A 131 12.61 19.05 -11.11
N ASN A 132 11.90 19.66 -12.04
CA ASN A 132 11.61 21.10 -12.11
C ASN A 132 10.39 21.52 -11.28
N THR A 133 9.88 20.60 -10.45
CA THR A 133 8.85 20.91 -9.46
C THR A 133 9.42 21.68 -8.27
N GLN A 134 8.53 22.28 -7.48
CA GLN A 134 8.88 22.94 -6.23
C GLN A 134 9.69 22.04 -5.30
N TYR A 135 9.36 20.74 -5.23
CA TYR A 135 10.12 19.76 -4.46
C TYR A 135 11.52 19.54 -5.04
N GLY A 136 11.63 19.28 -6.34
CA GLY A 136 12.95 19.03 -6.95
C GLY A 136 13.92 20.19 -6.76
N LYS A 137 13.48 21.43 -6.97
CA LYS A 137 14.30 22.61 -6.65
C LYS A 137 14.66 22.70 -5.16
N PHE A 138 13.69 22.48 -4.27
CA PHE A 138 13.95 22.52 -2.82
C PHE A 138 15.04 21.53 -2.40
N PHE A 139 14.98 20.28 -2.87
CA PHE A 139 16.00 19.27 -2.53
C PHE A 139 17.37 19.58 -3.13
N ARG A 140 17.43 20.12 -4.37
CA ARG A 140 18.69 20.58 -4.96
C ARG A 140 19.31 21.70 -4.13
N ASP A 141 18.54 22.75 -3.86
CA ASP A 141 19.01 23.90 -3.08
C ASP A 141 19.46 23.47 -1.67
N VAL A 142 18.77 22.51 -1.02
CA VAL A 142 19.18 21.94 0.27
C VAL A 142 20.52 21.22 0.16
N ARG A 143 20.72 20.42 -0.89
CA ARG A 143 21.94 19.65 -1.11
C ARG A 143 23.13 20.53 -1.51
N GLU A 144 22.88 21.61 -2.25
CA GLU A 144 23.88 22.62 -2.56
C GLU A 144 24.37 23.35 -1.30
N GLU A 145 23.46 23.68 -0.37
CA GLU A 145 23.80 24.37 0.88
C GLU A 145 24.43 23.41 1.91
N ASN A 146 23.97 22.16 1.97
CA ASN A 146 24.50 21.11 2.85
C ASN A 146 24.58 19.76 2.11
N PRO A 147 25.76 19.38 1.57
CA PRO A 147 25.95 18.12 0.86
C PRO A 147 25.69 16.87 1.70
N ASP A 148 25.85 16.97 3.03
CA ASP A 148 25.64 15.87 3.97
C ASP A 148 24.16 15.73 4.40
N SER A 149 23.29 16.62 3.93
CA SER A 149 21.86 16.60 4.25
C SER A 149 21.19 15.30 3.80
N ARG A 150 20.44 14.69 4.72
CA ARG A 150 19.67 13.47 4.46
C ARG A 150 18.19 13.78 4.27
N THR A 151 17.51 12.91 3.51
CA THR A 151 16.04 12.96 3.35
C THR A 151 15.44 11.64 3.82
N ALA A 152 14.35 11.70 4.59
CA ALA A 152 13.47 10.55 4.81
C ALA A 152 12.01 10.90 4.52
N GLY A 153 11.26 9.93 4.04
CA GLY A 153 9.87 10.11 3.65
C GLY A 153 8.95 9.13 4.37
N THR A 154 7.71 9.56 4.62
CA THR A 154 6.61 8.67 5.00
C THR A 154 5.48 8.76 3.99
N THR A 155 4.90 7.62 3.63
CA THR A 155 3.78 7.57 2.68
C THR A 155 2.86 6.37 2.96
N ALA A 156 1.61 6.45 2.51
CA ALA A 156 0.71 5.28 2.49
C ALA A 156 0.95 4.34 1.29
N THR A 157 1.61 4.84 0.26
CA THR A 157 1.88 4.13 -1.00
C THR A 157 3.23 4.58 -1.54
N ASP A 158 4.08 3.64 -1.93
CA ASP A 158 5.36 3.90 -2.57
C ASP A 158 5.19 4.27 -4.06
N TYR A 159 3.97 4.26 -4.59
CA TYR A 159 3.69 4.45 -6.01
C TYR A 159 2.84 5.68 -6.32
N ARG A 160 3.09 6.24 -7.51
CA ARG A 160 2.42 7.40 -8.12
C ARG A 160 1.74 7.01 -9.44
N MET A 161 0.47 7.35 -9.58
CA MET A 161 -0.36 7.02 -10.76
C MET A 161 0.18 7.57 -12.08
N ASP A 162 0.76 8.77 -12.04
CA ASP A 162 1.30 9.46 -13.20
C ASP A 162 2.71 9.00 -13.57
N SER A 163 3.42 8.34 -12.64
CA SER A 163 4.87 8.36 -12.69
C SER A 163 5.60 7.21 -11.98
N GLY A 164 4.93 6.12 -11.60
CA GLY A 164 5.64 4.93 -11.09
C GLY A 164 6.06 5.05 -9.61
N ARG A 165 7.10 4.31 -9.18
CA ARG A 165 7.49 4.27 -7.77
C ARG A 165 8.21 5.56 -7.34
N LEU A 166 8.20 5.83 -6.04
CA LEU A 166 8.91 6.92 -5.39
C LEU A 166 10.42 6.67 -5.29
N THR A 167 10.81 5.40 -5.43
CA THR A 167 12.19 4.97 -5.57
C THR A 167 12.65 4.95 -7.02
N ASP A 168 11.79 5.28 -8.00
CA ASP A 168 12.23 5.38 -9.39
C ASP A 168 12.89 6.74 -9.64
N GLU A 169 13.78 6.78 -10.63
CA GLU A 169 14.47 7.99 -11.06
C GLU A 169 13.45 9.08 -11.50
N MET A 170 13.72 10.32 -11.08
CA MET A 170 12.99 11.52 -11.53
C MET A 170 13.67 12.10 -12.77
N ASP A 171 12.88 12.45 -13.78
CA ASP A 171 13.37 13.08 -15.00
C ASP A 171 13.52 14.60 -14.76
N SER A 172 14.67 15.18 -15.11
CA SER A 172 14.81 16.63 -15.35
C SER A 172 14.52 16.91 -16.82
N ASP A 173 13.60 17.83 -17.10
CA ASP A 173 13.30 18.23 -18.49
C ASP A 173 14.30 19.25 -19.05
N ASP A 174 15.02 19.96 -18.18
CA ASP A 174 15.85 21.12 -18.55
C ASP A 174 17.35 20.90 -18.32
N ASP A 175 17.75 19.99 -17.42
CA ASP A 175 19.15 19.71 -17.14
C ASP A 175 19.61 18.50 -17.96
N VAL A 176 20.69 18.69 -18.71
CA VAL A 176 21.40 17.61 -19.40
C VAL A 176 22.79 17.43 -18.81
N ASP A 177 23.25 16.19 -18.69
CA ASP A 177 24.63 15.87 -18.32
C ASP A 177 25.61 16.29 -19.45
N GLU A 178 26.90 16.11 -19.20
CA GLU A 178 27.97 16.45 -20.17
C GLU A 178 27.81 15.70 -21.51
N ASP A 179 27.07 14.59 -21.52
CA ASP A 179 26.79 13.75 -22.68
C ASP A 179 25.43 14.08 -23.36
N GLY A 180 24.70 15.09 -22.87
CA GLY A 180 23.41 15.52 -23.42
C GLY A 180 22.21 14.69 -22.97
N ASN A 181 22.36 13.79 -22.00
CA ASN A 181 21.25 13.01 -21.44
C ASN A 181 20.57 13.79 -20.33
N LYS A 182 19.25 13.65 -20.19
CA LYS A 182 18.50 14.25 -19.09
C LYS A 182 19.08 13.84 -17.74
N VAL A 183 19.39 14.81 -16.88
CA VAL A 183 19.84 14.55 -15.51
C VAL A 183 18.71 13.87 -14.76
N ARG A 184 18.99 12.68 -14.23
CA ARG A 184 18.05 11.90 -13.44
C ARG A 184 18.40 12.02 -11.97
N PHE A 185 17.42 12.36 -11.13
CA PHE A 185 17.61 12.45 -9.68
C PHE A 185 16.69 11.47 -8.97
N LYS A 186 17.22 10.75 -7.99
CA LYS A 186 16.43 9.82 -7.17
C LYS A 186 16.05 10.50 -5.86
N LEU A 187 14.76 10.63 -5.60
CA LEU A 187 14.31 11.27 -4.35
C LEU A 187 14.50 10.36 -3.14
N PHE A 188 14.15 9.08 -3.28
CA PHE A 188 14.35 8.05 -2.26
C PHE A 188 15.14 6.89 -2.84
N ASP A 189 16.19 6.49 -2.14
CA ASP A 189 17.08 5.43 -2.58
C ASP A 189 16.48 4.04 -2.34
N ASP A 190 15.72 3.86 -1.25
CA ASP A 190 15.09 2.59 -0.94
C ASP A 190 13.83 2.73 -0.07
N VAL A 191 12.96 1.71 -0.13
CA VAL A 191 11.88 1.50 0.86
C VAL A 191 12.49 0.76 2.04
N VAL A 192 12.78 1.49 3.11
CA VAL A 192 13.48 0.92 4.30
C VAL A 192 12.55 0.09 5.17
N TYR A 193 11.24 0.37 5.12
CA TYR A 193 10.24 -0.35 5.88
C TYR A 193 8.87 -0.23 5.20
N GLU A 194 8.13 -1.32 5.13
CA GLU A 194 6.77 -1.37 4.61
C GLU A 194 5.92 -2.29 5.51
N ILE A 195 4.73 -1.83 5.89
CA ILE A 195 3.71 -2.68 6.51
C ILE A 195 2.36 -2.46 5.84
N GLY A 196 1.64 -3.56 5.59
CA GLY A 196 0.35 -3.52 4.92
C GLY A 196 -0.81 -3.16 5.86
N ILE A 197 -1.93 -2.69 5.28
CA ILE A 197 -3.15 -2.43 6.06
C ILE A 197 -3.74 -3.72 6.66
N ALA A 198 -3.65 -4.85 5.94
CA ALA A 198 -4.13 -6.15 6.40
C ALA A 198 -3.38 -6.61 7.66
N GLU A 199 -2.06 -6.52 7.65
CA GLU A 199 -1.23 -6.92 8.80
C GLU A 199 -1.53 -6.06 10.04
N LEU A 200 -1.74 -4.76 9.86
CA LEU A 200 -2.16 -3.90 10.98
C LEU A 200 -3.57 -4.22 11.50
N ILE A 201 -4.48 -4.69 10.65
CA ILE A 201 -5.81 -5.16 11.06
C ILE A 201 -5.69 -6.50 11.80
N GLU A 202 -4.92 -7.45 11.27
CA GLU A 202 -4.64 -8.76 11.89
C GLU A 202 -4.04 -8.61 13.29
N ASN A 203 -3.07 -7.69 13.43
CA ASN A 203 -2.42 -7.39 14.71
C ASN A 203 -3.26 -6.50 15.66
N GLY A 204 -4.51 -6.17 15.29
CA GLY A 204 -5.40 -5.35 16.13
C GLY A 204 -5.02 -3.87 16.24
N TYR A 205 -4.04 -3.40 15.48
CA TYR A 205 -3.62 -2.00 15.44
C TYR A 205 -4.58 -1.09 14.65
N LEU A 206 -5.36 -1.69 13.75
CA LEU A 206 -6.41 -1.06 12.96
C LEU A 206 -7.73 -1.87 13.05
N THR A 207 -8.84 -1.15 12.91
CA THR A 207 -10.18 -1.70 12.87
C THR A 207 -10.45 -2.26 11.48
N LYS A 208 -11.06 -3.45 11.43
CA LYS A 208 -11.42 -4.11 10.17
C LYS A 208 -12.42 -3.28 9.36
N LEU A 209 -12.30 -3.36 8.04
CA LEU A 209 -13.26 -2.80 7.10
C LEU A 209 -14.20 -3.91 6.64
N THR A 210 -15.50 -3.66 6.72
CA THR A 210 -16.55 -4.54 6.21
C THR A 210 -17.23 -3.85 5.03
N SER A 211 -17.75 -4.60 4.06
CA SER A 211 -18.57 -4.01 2.99
C SER A 211 -19.86 -4.77 2.83
N HIS A 212 -20.93 -4.06 2.52
CA HIS A 212 -22.18 -4.65 2.07
C HIS A 212 -22.41 -4.37 0.58
N LYS A 213 -23.11 -5.29 -0.09
CA LYS A 213 -23.57 -5.08 -1.46
C LYS A 213 -24.56 -3.93 -1.48
N THR A 214 -24.24 -2.91 -2.27
CA THR A 214 -25.17 -1.82 -2.58
C THR A 214 -25.82 -2.05 -3.94
N ASN A 215 -27.11 -1.77 -4.04
CA ASN A 215 -27.91 -1.88 -5.26
C ASN A 215 -27.78 -0.62 -6.11
N ALA A 216 -27.76 0.56 -5.47
CA ALA A 216 -27.53 1.82 -6.17
C ALA A 216 -26.06 1.88 -6.62
N LYS A 217 -25.80 1.84 -7.92
CA LYS A 217 -24.44 1.94 -8.47
C LYS A 217 -24.35 3.05 -9.51
N ILE A 218 -23.26 3.81 -9.48
CA ILE A 218 -22.97 4.81 -10.49
C ILE A 218 -22.84 4.11 -11.84
N ASP A 219 -23.60 4.60 -12.82
CA ASP A 219 -23.45 4.19 -14.20
C ASP A 219 -22.26 4.93 -14.82
N LEU A 220 -21.19 4.17 -15.11
CA LEU A 220 -19.96 4.70 -15.67
C LEU A 220 -19.99 4.69 -17.21
N LYS A 221 -21.10 4.31 -17.84
CA LYS A 221 -21.26 4.33 -19.30
C LYS A 221 -21.10 5.74 -19.86
N GLY A 222 -20.12 5.93 -20.75
CA GLY A 222 -19.85 7.22 -21.37
C GLY A 222 -19.12 8.24 -20.48
N VAL A 223 -18.65 7.84 -19.29
CA VAL A 223 -17.80 8.69 -18.44
C VAL A 223 -16.34 8.55 -18.91
N GLY A 224 -15.84 9.59 -19.59
CA GLY A 224 -14.47 9.67 -20.07
C GLY A 224 -13.44 9.79 -18.94
N SER A 225 -12.17 9.67 -19.30
CA SER A 225 -11.04 9.80 -18.37
C SER A 225 -10.05 10.85 -18.84
N ARG A 226 -9.47 11.60 -17.91
CA ARG A 226 -8.45 12.61 -18.17
C ARG A 226 -7.39 12.55 -17.08
N GLY A 227 -6.12 12.49 -17.46
CA GLY A 227 -5.00 12.45 -16.50
C GLY A 227 -5.01 11.20 -15.60
N GLY A 228 -5.48 10.07 -16.12
CA GLY A 228 -5.51 8.80 -15.39
C GLY A 228 -6.71 8.59 -14.44
N ASP A 229 -7.61 9.56 -14.27
CA ASP A 229 -8.86 9.42 -13.50
C ASP A 229 -10.11 9.84 -14.30
N TYR A 230 -11.30 9.61 -13.77
CA TYR A 230 -12.58 9.99 -14.41
C TYR A 230 -12.74 11.51 -14.54
N ILE A 231 -13.39 11.97 -15.62
CA ILE A 231 -13.69 13.38 -15.82
C ILE A 231 -14.72 13.83 -14.76
N PRO A 232 -14.38 14.78 -13.85
CA PRO A 232 -15.21 15.10 -12.69
C PRO A 232 -16.64 15.52 -13.03
N GLY A 233 -16.84 16.32 -14.08
CA GLY A 233 -18.17 16.79 -14.48
C GLY A 233 -19.08 15.67 -14.97
N GLN A 234 -18.55 14.72 -15.75
CA GLN A 234 -19.31 13.58 -16.26
C GLN A 234 -19.64 12.59 -15.12
N LEU A 235 -18.67 12.32 -14.25
CA LEU A 235 -18.88 11.48 -13.09
C LEU A 235 -19.90 12.08 -12.11
N SER A 236 -19.87 13.41 -11.90
CA SER A 236 -20.85 14.11 -11.07
C SER A 236 -22.28 13.95 -11.58
N ALA A 237 -22.47 14.04 -12.90
CA ALA A 237 -23.78 13.86 -13.52
C ALA A 237 -24.28 12.41 -13.44
N ALA A 238 -23.37 11.43 -13.49
CA ALA A 238 -23.69 10.02 -13.28
C ALA A 238 -24.03 9.72 -11.81
N ALA A 239 -23.25 10.27 -10.88
CA ALA A 239 -23.47 10.13 -9.45
C ALA A 239 -24.81 10.72 -9.00
N GLU A 240 -25.17 11.90 -9.52
CA GLU A 240 -26.41 12.61 -9.17
C GLU A 240 -27.66 11.73 -9.33
N LYS A 241 -27.72 10.90 -10.37
CA LYS A 241 -28.87 10.04 -10.70
C LYS A 241 -29.17 8.97 -9.63
N ILE A 242 -28.20 8.66 -8.77
CA ILE A 242 -28.33 7.60 -7.78
C ILE A 242 -28.37 8.11 -6.34
N ILE A 243 -28.15 9.41 -6.09
CA ILE A 243 -27.93 9.95 -4.73
C ILE A 243 -29.08 9.59 -3.80
N GLU A 244 -30.33 9.83 -4.19
CA GLU A 244 -31.49 9.57 -3.34
C GLU A 244 -31.60 8.10 -2.94
N VAL A 245 -31.45 7.19 -3.92
CA VAL A 245 -31.53 5.74 -3.69
C VAL A 245 -30.33 5.24 -2.88
N ALA A 246 -29.13 5.74 -3.18
CA ALA A 246 -27.90 5.42 -2.46
C ALA A 246 -27.98 5.84 -1.00
N VAL A 247 -28.42 7.08 -0.74
CA VAL A 247 -28.57 7.59 0.63
C VAL A 247 -29.66 6.82 1.38
N ALA A 248 -30.78 6.50 0.74
CA ALA A 248 -31.82 5.69 1.37
C ALA A 248 -31.29 4.30 1.78
N GLU A 249 -30.53 3.64 0.90
CA GLU A 249 -29.85 2.38 1.19
C GLU A 249 -28.84 2.54 2.35
N ASP A 250 -28.04 3.61 2.32
CA ASP A 250 -27.06 3.95 3.36
C ASP A 250 -27.71 4.17 4.73
N MET A 251 -28.88 4.81 4.80
CA MET A 251 -29.57 5.04 6.07
C MET A 251 -30.02 3.74 6.73
N VAL A 252 -30.46 2.76 5.93
CA VAL A 252 -30.81 1.42 6.41
C VAL A 252 -29.56 0.67 6.86
N MET A 253 -28.51 0.63 6.01
CA MET A 253 -27.27 -0.09 6.32
C MET A 253 -26.51 0.47 7.53
N SER A 254 -26.62 1.77 7.76
CA SER A 254 -25.94 2.47 8.85
C SER A 254 -26.79 2.56 10.13
N GLU A 255 -27.84 1.75 10.27
CA GLU A 255 -28.55 1.60 11.54
C GLU A 255 -27.60 1.16 12.66
N GLY A 256 -27.69 1.81 13.82
CA GLY A 256 -26.80 1.55 14.97
C GLY A 256 -25.37 2.07 14.82
N ARG A 257 -24.98 2.65 13.68
CA ARG A 257 -23.64 3.24 13.45
C ARG A 257 -23.56 4.64 14.04
N ARG A 258 -22.42 4.95 14.67
CA ARG A 258 -22.19 6.18 15.42
C ARG A 258 -21.96 7.39 14.52
N ALA A 259 -21.19 7.26 13.44
CA ALA A 259 -20.82 8.39 12.60
C ALA A 259 -20.43 8.00 11.17
N GLY A 260 -20.93 8.77 10.19
CA GLY A 260 -20.73 8.53 8.76
C GLY A 260 -19.83 9.55 8.06
N LEU A 261 -19.03 9.09 7.10
CA LEU A 261 -18.37 9.97 6.11
C LEU A 261 -18.87 9.64 4.72
N PHE A 262 -19.34 10.65 4.01
CA PHE A 262 -19.85 10.53 2.65
C PHE A 262 -18.89 11.24 1.70
N PHE A 263 -18.36 10.50 0.73
CA PHE A 263 -17.47 11.04 -0.28
C PHE A 263 -18.23 11.16 -1.60
N SER A 264 -18.23 12.38 -2.15
CA SER A 264 -18.97 12.73 -3.36
C SER A 264 -18.04 13.22 -4.48
N THR A 265 -18.60 13.41 -5.68
CA THR A 265 -17.83 13.83 -6.86
C THR A 265 -17.80 15.36 -7.08
N SER A 266 -18.83 16.08 -6.63
CA SER A 266 -18.94 17.54 -6.76
C SER A 266 -19.57 18.21 -5.54
N LYS A 267 -19.45 19.54 -5.46
CA LYS A 267 -20.00 20.31 -4.33
C LYS A 267 -21.51 20.22 -4.30
N GLU A 268 -22.13 20.15 -5.47
CA GLU A 268 -23.55 19.98 -5.71
C GLU A 268 -23.99 18.61 -5.20
N ASN A 269 -23.30 17.53 -5.61
CA ASN A 269 -23.57 16.19 -5.07
C ASN A 269 -23.41 16.17 -3.54
N ALA A 270 -22.40 16.84 -2.99
CA ALA A 270 -22.15 16.87 -1.54
C ALA A 270 -23.33 17.49 -0.77
N ARG A 271 -23.89 18.59 -1.31
CA ARG A 271 -25.08 19.27 -0.75
C ARG A 271 -26.31 18.38 -0.85
N HIS A 272 -26.56 17.80 -2.03
CA HIS A 272 -27.71 16.93 -2.24
C HIS A 272 -27.68 15.70 -1.32
N ILE A 273 -26.51 15.05 -1.15
CA ILE A 273 -26.35 13.95 -0.19
C ILE A 273 -26.72 14.40 1.24
N ALA A 274 -26.29 15.58 1.67
CA ALA A 274 -26.62 16.09 3.00
C ALA A 274 -28.12 16.39 3.17
N GLU A 275 -28.77 16.92 2.14
CA GLU A 275 -30.23 17.13 2.10
C GLU A 275 -30.99 15.80 2.19
N CYS A 276 -30.56 14.78 1.45
CA CYS A 276 -31.14 13.44 1.53
C CYS A 276 -30.93 12.81 2.93
N ILE A 277 -29.76 12.96 3.54
CA ILE A 277 -29.54 12.46 4.90
C ILE A 277 -30.45 13.17 5.91
N HIS A 278 -30.65 14.49 5.71
CA HIS A 278 -31.54 15.29 6.55
C HIS A 278 -33.01 14.87 6.40
N SER A 279 -33.49 14.57 5.19
CA SER A 279 -34.85 14.09 4.97
C SER A 279 -35.12 12.73 5.62
N HIS A 280 -34.08 11.93 5.86
CA HIS A 280 -34.14 10.68 6.62
C HIS A 280 -33.94 10.87 8.13
N GLY A 281 -33.94 12.11 8.63
CA GLY A 281 -33.92 12.42 10.06
C GLY A 281 -32.54 12.38 10.72
N ARG A 282 -31.44 12.32 9.96
CA ARG A 282 -30.07 12.41 10.50
C ARG A 282 -29.42 13.75 10.14
N THR A 283 -28.50 14.21 10.99
CA THR A 283 -27.80 15.47 10.75
C THR A 283 -26.54 15.24 9.92
N CYS A 284 -26.36 16.02 8.85
CA CYS A 284 -25.18 15.96 7.99
C CYS A 284 -24.63 17.36 7.76
N ALA A 285 -23.33 17.54 7.96
CA ALA A 285 -22.63 18.75 7.56
C ALA A 285 -22.01 18.58 6.17
N VAL A 286 -22.01 19.66 5.38
CA VAL A 286 -21.34 19.70 4.08
C VAL A 286 -19.98 20.36 4.25
N LEU A 287 -18.91 19.75 3.71
CA LEU A 287 -17.57 20.33 3.70
C LEU A 287 -17.03 20.40 2.27
N THR A 288 -16.96 21.61 1.74
CA THR A 288 -16.47 21.93 0.39
C THR A 288 -15.51 23.12 0.44
N SER A 289 -14.89 23.45 -0.69
CA SER A 289 -13.96 24.59 -0.71
C SER A 289 -14.64 25.93 -0.43
N ASP A 290 -15.97 26.01 -0.54
CA ASP A 290 -16.73 27.24 -0.26
C ASP A 290 -16.79 27.56 1.23
N ASN A 291 -16.76 26.54 2.09
CA ASN A 291 -16.85 26.68 3.54
C ASN A 291 -15.59 26.18 4.28
N ALA A 292 -14.45 26.19 3.58
CA ALA A 292 -13.15 25.83 4.14
C ALA A 292 -12.79 26.62 5.42
N HIS A 293 -13.30 27.85 5.56
CA HIS A 293 -13.09 28.68 6.75
C HIS A 293 -13.90 28.21 7.98
N GLN A 294 -15.02 27.51 7.78
CA GLN A 294 -15.89 26.96 8.84
C GLN A 294 -15.50 25.54 9.28
N THR A 295 -14.43 25.00 8.71
CA THR A 295 -13.95 23.64 8.94
C THR A 295 -13.85 23.27 10.43
N LYS A 296 -13.37 24.19 11.28
CA LYS A 296 -13.24 23.97 12.73
C LYS A 296 -14.60 23.72 13.39
N GLU A 297 -15.58 24.56 13.10
CA GLU A 297 -16.93 24.47 13.66
C GLU A 297 -17.64 23.19 13.21
N VAL A 298 -17.51 22.82 11.93
CA VAL A 298 -18.06 21.57 11.41
C VAL A 298 -17.46 20.37 12.13
N PHE A 299 -16.15 20.36 12.36
CA PHE A 299 -15.46 19.28 13.04
C PHE A 299 -15.78 19.20 14.53
N GLU A 300 -15.94 20.32 15.21
CA GLU A 300 -16.42 20.34 16.60
C GLU A 300 -17.86 19.85 16.69
N GLY A 301 -18.72 20.25 15.75
CA GLY A 301 -20.08 19.73 15.62
C GLY A 301 -20.09 18.21 15.39
N PHE A 302 -19.19 17.70 14.57
CA PHE A 302 -19.07 16.26 14.32
C PHE A 302 -18.56 15.50 15.55
N ARG A 303 -17.57 16.02 16.27
CA ARG A 303 -17.05 15.40 17.51
C ARG A 303 -18.07 15.37 18.64
N SER A 304 -18.86 16.43 18.77
CA SER A 304 -19.91 16.56 19.80
C SER A 304 -21.19 15.79 19.48
N GLY A 305 -21.32 15.23 18.28
CA GLY A 305 -22.52 14.53 17.83
C GLY A 305 -23.63 15.45 17.32
N LYS A 306 -23.40 16.77 17.20
CA LYS A 306 -24.31 17.70 16.51
C LYS A 306 -24.56 17.25 15.06
N TYR A 307 -23.51 16.77 14.40
CA TYR A 307 -23.59 16.15 13.07
C TYR A 307 -23.31 14.65 13.18
N TRP A 308 -24.22 13.83 12.68
CA TRP A 308 -23.99 12.38 12.54
C TRP A 308 -23.07 12.07 11.35
N ALA A 309 -23.13 12.87 10.28
CA ALA A 309 -22.31 12.68 9.10
C ALA A 309 -21.63 13.95 8.59
N ILE A 310 -20.57 13.77 7.80
CA ILE A 310 -19.98 14.81 6.95
C ILE A 310 -19.98 14.33 5.50
N SER A 311 -20.49 15.16 4.59
CA SER A 311 -20.43 14.97 3.14
C SER A 311 -19.36 15.87 2.51
N SER A 312 -18.45 15.32 1.70
CA SER A 312 -17.36 16.08 1.07
C SER A 312 -16.88 15.53 -0.27
N VAL A 313 -16.38 16.45 -1.11
CA VAL A 313 -15.91 16.18 -2.48
C VAL A 313 -14.50 15.61 -2.52
N SER A 314 -13.66 15.98 -1.55
CA SER A 314 -12.25 15.56 -1.39
C SER A 314 -11.59 16.25 -0.18
N MET A 315 -12.28 17.08 0.61
CA MET A 315 -11.65 17.87 1.68
C MET A 315 -11.53 17.14 3.01
N ILE A 316 -12.25 16.03 3.17
CA ILE A 316 -12.02 15.13 4.31
C ILE A 316 -10.65 14.45 4.19
N THR A 317 -9.90 14.61 3.08
CA THR A 317 -8.65 13.86 2.80
C THR A 317 -7.39 14.36 3.52
N THR A 318 -7.38 15.50 4.22
CA THR A 318 -6.12 16.02 4.79
C THR A 318 -6.28 16.65 6.18
N GLY A 319 -5.62 16.05 7.18
CA GLY A 319 -5.38 16.71 8.48
C GLY A 319 -6.31 16.35 9.64
N THR A 320 -7.39 15.57 9.43
CA THR A 320 -8.39 15.31 10.48
C THR A 320 -8.52 13.86 10.91
N ASN A 321 -8.55 13.68 12.23
CA ASN A 321 -8.60 12.41 12.92
C ASN A 321 -9.95 12.26 13.63
N PHE A 322 -10.83 11.38 13.12
CA PHE A 322 -12.09 10.99 13.75
C PHE A 322 -12.12 9.47 13.96
N PRO A 323 -11.50 8.95 15.03
CA PRO A 323 -11.41 7.50 15.25
C PRO A 323 -12.78 6.82 15.39
N PHE A 324 -13.79 7.57 15.84
CA PHE A 324 -15.15 7.10 16.08
C PHE A 324 -15.99 6.91 14.81
N VAL A 325 -15.50 7.27 13.62
CA VAL A 325 -16.19 7.01 12.35
C VAL A 325 -16.27 5.51 12.11
N ASP A 326 -17.47 4.99 11.91
CA ASP A 326 -17.74 3.56 11.72
C ASP A 326 -18.60 3.27 10.47
N PHE A 327 -18.87 4.29 9.66
CA PHE A 327 -19.54 4.17 8.36
C PHE A 327 -18.89 5.08 7.31
N ILE A 328 -18.62 4.55 6.12
CA ILE A 328 -18.12 5.31 4.96
C ILE A 328 -18.96 4.97 3.74
N SER A 329 -19.53 5.99 3.10
CA SER A 329 -20.24 5.87 1.82
C SER A 329 -19.43 6.51 0.68
N LEU A 330 -19.22 5.75 -0.39
CA LEU A 330 -18.51 6.14 -1.59
C LEU A 330 -19.50 6.40 -2.73
N ILE A 331 -19.92 7.65 -2.87
CA ILE A 331 -20.72 8.15 -4.00
C ILE A 331 -19.77 8.88 -4.98
N LEU A 332 -18.69 8.19 -5.32
CA LEU A 332 -17.68 8.59 -6.30
C LEU A 332 -17.02 7.34 -6.87
N SER A 333 -16.51 7.44 -8.08
CA SER A 333 -15.64 6.43 -8.67
C SER A 333 -14.25 7.02 -8.90
N THR A 334 -13.19 6.29 -8.57
CA THR A 334 -11.81 6.72 -8.84
C THR A 334 -10.96 5.58 -9.36
N LYS A 335 -10.12 5.89 -10.36
CA LYS A 335 -9.07 4.99 -10.84
C LYS A 335 -7.80 5.05 -9.97
N SER A 336 -7.75 5.94 -8.98
CA SER A 336 -6.60 6.07 -8.08
C SER A 336 -6.72 5.14 -6.88
N ALA A 337 -5.91 4.09 -6.89
CA ALA A 337 -5.70 3.18 -5.76
C ALA A 337 -5.35 3.94 -4.47
N GLY A 338 -4.39 4.86 -4.55
CA GLY A 338 -3.94 5.65 -3.40
C GLY A 338 -5.07 6.51 -2.80
N LYS A 339 -5.90 7.13 -3.64
CA LYS A 339 -7.05 7.92 -3.17
C LYS A 339 -8.06 7.05 -2.43
N LEU A 340 -8.34 5.85 -2.95
CA LEU A 340 -9.25 4.90 -2.30
C LEU A 340 -8.69 4.44 -0.94
N VAL A 341 -7.42 4.03 -0.87
CA VAL A 341 -6.74 3.62 0.37
C VAL A 341 -6.75 4.75 1.42
N GLN A 342 -6.55 6.00 1.00
CA GLN A 342 -6.62 7.15 1.89
C GLN A 342 -8.01 7.41 2.45
N ILE A 343 -9.06 7.22 1.64
CA ILE A 343 -10.44 7.36 2.07
C ILE A 343 -10.78 6.26 3.08
N LEU A 344 -10.53 5.00 2.71
CA LEU A 344 -10.88 3.84 3.52
C LEU A 344 -10.06 3.78 4.82
N GLY A 345 -8.79 4.20 4.79
CA GLY A 345 -7.94 4.32 5.98
C GLY A 345 -8.42 5.34 7.02
N ARG A 346 -9.47 6.12 6.74
CA ARG A 346 -10.14 6.96 7.76
C ARG A 346 -11.02 6.13 8.67
N GLY A 347 -11.59 5.05 8.13
CA GLY A 347 -12.43 4.09 8.83
C GLY A 347 -11.63 3.04 9.60
N THR A 348 -10.32 2.92 9.41
CA THR A 348 -9.51 1.87 10.05
C THR A 348 -8.99 2.24 11.43
N ARG A 349 -9.19 3.46 11.92
CA ARG A 349 -8.70 3.86 13.25
C ARG A 349 -9.54 3.23 14.36
N ASN A 350 -8.87 2.74 15.39
CA ASN A 350 -9.52 2.16 16.58
C ASN A 350 -10.19 3.25 17.43
N SER A 351 -11.37 2.93 17.94
CA SER A 351 -12.12 3.76 18.89
C SER A 351 -12.82 2.85 19.90
N PRO A 352 -12.98 3.27 21.17
CA PRO A 352 -13.80 2.53 22.13
C PRO A 352 -15.19 2.23 21.55
N GLY A 353 -15.62 0.97 21.67
CA GLY A 353 -16.91 0.50 21.18
C GLY A 353 -17.01 0.21 19.68
N LYS A 354 -15.96 0.47 18.89
CA LYS A 354 -15.95 0.25 17.44
C LYS A 354 -15.39 -1.13 17.09
N THR A 355 -16.22 -1.97 16.48
CA THR A 355 -15.87 -3.35 16.07
C THR A 355 -15.37 -3.45 14.62
N ASP A 356 -15.92 -2.60 13.76
CA ASP A 356 -15.67 -2.56 12.33
C ASP A 356 -16.05 -1.17 11.79
N CYS A 357 -15.58 -0.86 10.58
CA CYS A 357 -16.10 0.26 9.81
C CYS A 357 -16.76 -0.28 8.54
N LEU A 358 -18.05 0.00 8.38
CA LEU A 358 -18.82 -0.44 7.23
C LEU A 358 -18.62 0.49 6.04
N ILE A 359 -18.36 -0.10 4.87
CA ILE A 359 -18.17 0.57 3.60
C ILE A 359 -19.37 0.30 2.68
N ALA A 360 -20.02 1.37 2.25
CA ALA A 360 -21.02 1.36 1.19
C ALA A 360 -20.40 1.90 -0.10
N ASP A 361 -20.17 1.03 -1.09
CA ASP A 361 -19.49 1.40 -2.33
C ASP A 361 -20.45 1.52 -3.51
N HIS A 362 -21.00 2.71 -3.73
CA HIS A 362 -21.86 3.00 -4.88
C HIS A 362 -21.06 3.25 -6.17
N GLY A 363 -19.77 3.55 -6.06
CA GLY A 363 -18.89 3.87 -7.18
C GLY A 363 -18.21 2.69 -7.87
N LYS A 364 -18.47 1.44 -7.45
CA LYS A 364 -17.82 0.22 -7.98
C LYS A 364 -16.29 0.25 -7.80
N ASN A 365 -15.78 0.95 -6.79
CA ASN A 365 -14.34 1.08 -6.54
C ASN A 365 -13.71 -0.24 -6.08
N LEU A 366 -14.36 -0.95 -5.15
CA LEU A 366 -13.86 -2.23 -4.61
C LEU A 366 -13.80 -3.31 -5.69
N ALA A 367 -14.80 -3.32 -6.58
CA ALA A 367 -14.83 -4.23 -7.73
C ALA A 367 -13.75 -3.90 -8.77
N TYR A 368 -13.38 -2.63 -8.91
CA TYR A 368 -12.35 -2.19 -9.86
C TYR A 368 -10.93 -2.45 -9.37
N HIS A 369 -10.63 -2.07 -8.12
CA HIS A 369 -9.28 -2.18 -7.55
C HIS A 369 -8.96 -3.55 -6.96
N GLY A 370 -9.98 -4.34 -6.64
CA GLY A 370 -9.82 -5.57 -5.87
C GLY A 370 -9.64 -5.29 -4.37
N PRO A 371 -9.30 -6.31 -3.59
CA PRO A 371 -9.15 -6.19 -2.14
C PRO A 371 -8.04 -5.20 -1.77
N ILE A 372 -8.27 -4.37 -0.75
CA ILE A 372 -7.46 -3.18 -0.42
C ILE A 372 -5.99 -3.52 -0.16
N ASP A 373 -5.74 -4.69 0.42
CA ASP A 373 -4.42 -5.24 0.73
C ASP A 373 -3.66 -5.79 -0.49
N GLN A 374 -4.34 -6.05 -1.60
CA GLN A 374 -3.75 -6.51 -2.86
C GLN A 374 -3.65 -5.40 -3.91
N ILE A 375 -4.08 -4.18 -3.60
CA ILE A 375 -3.96 -3.04 -4.51
C ILE A 375 -2.48 -2.65 -4.61
N ARG A 376 -1.73 -3.38 -5.45
CA ARG A 376 -0.37 -3.04 -5.87
C ARG A 376 -0.45 -2.34 -7.22
N PRO A 377 0.03 -1.10 -7.32
CA PRO A 377 0.11 -0.45 -8.62
C PRO A 377 1.14 -1.15 -9.50
N ARG A 378 0.78 -1.45 -10.75
CA ARG A 378 1.65 -2.17 -11.70
C ARG A 378 2.69 -1.22 -12.28
N ALA A 379 3.92 -1.71 -12.43
CA ALA A 379 4.97 -1.01 -13.17
C ALA A 379 4.55 -0.78 -14.64
N PRO A 380 4.90 0.37 -15.25
CA PRO A 380 4.76 0.55 -16.69
C PRO A 380 5.75 -0.38 -17.40
N GLY A 381 5.23 -1.31 -18.21
CA GLY A 381 6.06 -2.08 -19.13
C GLY A 381 6.55 -1.19 -20.28
N SER A 382 7.75 -1.43 -20.78
CA SER A 382 8.36 -0.77 -21.94
C SER A 382 7.73 -1.26 -23.25
N GLY A 383 6.46 -0.92 -23.43
CA GLY A 383 5.72 -1.08 -24.67
C GLY A 383 4.46 -0.24 -24.57
N ASP A 384 4.11 0.46 -25.64
CA ASP A 384 2.83 1.16 -25.83
C ASP A 384 1.62 0.19 -25.90
N GLY A 385 1.72 -0.95 -25.23
CA GLY A 385 0.65 -1.89 -25.05
C GLY A 385 -0.22 -1.41 -23.91
N GLU A 386 -1.37 -0.81 -24.27
CA GLU A 386 -2.49 -0.72 -23.36
C GLU A 386 -2.69 -2.09 -22.65
N ALA A 387 -3.10 -2.07 -21.37
CA ALA A 387 -3.54 -3.29 -20.67
C ALA A 387 -4.40 -4.12 -21.64
N PRO A 388 -4.25 -5.46 -21.72
CA PRO A 388 -5.02 -6.26 -22.67
C PRO A 388 -6.49 -5.96 -22.42
N ARG A 389 -7.07 -5.25 -23.39
CA ARG A 389 -8.42 -4.72 -23.35
C ARG A 389 -9.22 -5.54 -24.33
N LYS A 390 -10.44 -5.87 -23.94
CA LYS A 390 -11.42 -6.41 -24.86
C LYS A 390 -12.54 -5.39 -25.01
N VAL A 391 -13.04 -5.26 -26.22
CA VAL A 391 -14.21 -4.43 -26.48
C VAL A 391 -15.43 -5.25 -26.13
N CYS A 392 -16.34 -4.66 -25.36
CA CYS A 392 -17.62 -5.27 -25.06
C CYS A 392 -18.42 -5.42 -26.37
N PRO A 393 -18.86 -6.64 -26.78
CA PRO A 393 -19.35 -6.88 -28.14
C PRO A 393 -20.64 -6.11 -28.41
N SER A 394 -20.61 -5.04 -29.20
CA SER A 394 -21.83 -4.31 -29.63
C SER A 394 -22.40 -4.88 -30.94
N GLU A 395 -23.63 -4.48 -31.31
CA GLU A 395 -24.22 -4.82 -32.62
C GLU A 395 -23.35 -4.40 -33.81
N GLU A 396 -22.51 -3.38 -33.61
CA GLU A 396 -21.61 -2.84 -34.63
C GLU A 396 -20.23 -3.50 -34.63
N THR A 397 -19.94 -4.38 -33.65
CA THR A 397 -18.64 -5.05 -33.52
C THR A 397 -18.57 -6.28 -34.46
N PRO A 398 -17.59 -6.39 -35.37
CA PRO A 398 -17.45 -7.54 -36.26
C PRO A 398 -17.26 -8.85 -35.48
N GLY A 399 -18.13 -9.84 -35.70
CA GLY A 399 -18.07 -11.13 -35.01
C GLY A 399 -18.63 -11.13 -33.59
N ALA A 400 -19.44 -10.12 -33.21
CA ALA A 400 -20.06 -10.02 -31.89
C ALA A 400 -20.92 -11.24 -31.56
N VAL A 401 -20.57 -11.93 -30.47
CA VAL A 401 -21.38 -12.98 -29.86
C VAL A 401 -22.34 -12.33 -28.87
N ARG A 402 -23.55 -12.86 -28.73
CA ARG A 402 -24.51 -12.44 -27.68
C ARG A 402 -24.16 -13.15 -26.37
N ASP A 403 -24.46 -12.53 -25.23
CA ASP A 403 -24.25 -13.17 -23.93
C ASP A 403 -25.25 -14.32 -23.67
N THR A 404 -25.14 -14.97 -22.50
CA THR A 404 -26.02 -16.05 -22.07
C THR A 404 -27.49 -15.64 -21.93
N GLU A 405 -27.80 -14.35 -21.91
CA GLU A 405 -29.17 -13.79 -21.88
C GLU A 405 -29.62 -13.27 -23.26
N GLY A 406 -28.83 -13.46 -24.31
CA GLY A 406 -29.15 -13.05 -25.68
C GLY A 406 -28.95 -11.55 -25.96
N LYS A 407 -28.29 -10.81 -25.06
CA LYS A 407 -28.07 -9.36 -25.20
C LYS A 407 -26.72 -9.07 -25.85
N PHE A 408 -26.65 -7.95 -26.58
CA PHE A 408 -25.38 -7.37 -27.02
C PHE A 408 -24.82 -6.44 -25.95
N GLY A 409 -23.50 -6.38 -25.92
CA GLY A 409 -22.71 -5.46 -25.13
C GLY A 409 -22.74 -4.02 -25.65
N CYS A 410 -22.02 -3.13 -24.97
CA CYS A 410 -22.12 -1.69 -25.18
C CYS A 410 -20.97 -1.05 -25.96
N GLY A 411 -20.03 -1.83 -26.52
CA GLY A 411 -18.88 -1.29 -27.26
C GLY A 411 -17.79 -0.68 -26.37
N GLU A 412 -17.94 -0.77 -25.04
CA GLU A 412 -17.00 -0.17 -24.09
C GLU A 412 -15.70 -0.99 -24.02
N THR A 413 -14.58 -0.29 -23.90
CA THR A 413 -13.27 -0.93 -23.77
C THR A 413 -13.04 -1.33 -22.33
N ILE A 414 -13.04 -2.64 -22.07
CA ILE A 414 -12.93 -3.19 -20.72
C ILE A 414 -11.67 -4.04 -20.56
N HIS A 415 -11.28 -4.30 -19.32
CA HIS A 415 -10.13 -5.16 -19.03
C HIS A 415 -10.35 -6.60 -19.51
N ALA A 416 -9.36 -7.26 -20.11
CA ALA A 416 -9.51 -8.60 -20.71
C ALA A 416 -9.99 -9.66 -19.72
N SER A 417 -9.61 -9.56 -18.44
CA SER A 417 -10.02 -10.50 -17.39
C SER A 417 -11.43 -10.27 -16.84
N ALA A 418 -12.13 -9.19 -17.22
CA ALA A 418 -13.47 -8.90 -16.72
C ALA A 418 -14.46 -9.96 -17.24
N LYS A 419 -15.05 -10.74 -16.34
CA LYS A 419 -16.08 -11.76 -16.69
C LYS A 419 -17.41 -11.12 -17.10
N THR A 420 -17.64 -9.89 -16.67
CA THR A 420 -18.85 -9.12 -16.94
C THR A 420 -18.45 -7.68 -17.28
N CYS A 421 -19.12 -7.09 -18.26
CA CYS A 421 -18.89 -5.69 -18.62
C CYS A 421 -19.37 -4.77 -17.48
N HIS A 422 -18.47 -3.98 -16.91
CA HIS A 422 -18.80 -3.03 -15.83
C HIS A 422 -19.75 -1.90 -16.27
N CYS A 423 -19.86 -1.69 -17.59
CA CYS A 423 -20.63 -0.64 -18.23
C CYS A 423 -22.08 -1.08 -18.52
N CYS A 424 -22.31 -2.30 -19.03
CA CYS A 424 -23.67 -2.75 -19.40
C CYS A 424 -24.11 -4.09 -18.82
N GLY A 425 -23.27 -4.78 -18.04
CA GLY A 425 -23.60 -6.08 -17.47
C GLY A 425 -23.46 -7.28 -18.41
N TYR A 426 -22.98 -7.08 -19.65
CA TYR A 426 -22.74 -8.16 -20.61
C TYR A 426 -21.79 -9.23 -20.06
N VAL A 427 -22.21 -10.49 -20.04
CA VAL A 427 -21.42 -11.62 -19.54
C VAL A 427 -20.59 -12.23 -20.67
N PHE A 428 -19.27 -12.29 -20.49
CA PHE A 428 -18.37 -12.85 -21.50
C PHE A 428 -18.45 -14.37 -21.49
N PRO A 429 -18.60 -15.03 -22.66
CA PRO A 429 -18.57 -16.48 -22.76
C PRO A 429 -17.26 -17.03 -22.17
N GLU A 430 -17.34 -18.14 -21.42
CA GLU A 430 -16.16 -18.75 -20.80
C GLU A 430 -15.20 -19.26 -21.89
N SER A 431 -13.94 -18.82 -21.84
CA SER A 431 -12.88 -19.45 -22.62
C SER A 431 -12.64 -20.87 -22.10
N GLU A 432 -12.46 -21.86 -22.98
CA GLU A 432 -12.27 -23.30 -22.71
C GLU A 432 -11.08 -23.71 -21.81
N LYS A 433 -10.50 -22.79 -21.03
CA LYS A 433 -9.55 -23.11 -19.96
C LYS A 433 -10.29 -23.15 -18.63
N THR A 434 -10.87 -24.31 -18.38
CA THR A 434 -11.59 -24.68 -17.17
C THR A 434 -10.63 -24.83 -15.99
N SER A 435 -10.80 -24.01 -14.95
CA SER A 435 -10.60 -24.44 -13.56
C SER A 435 -11.86 -24.04 -12.80
N ILE A 436 -12.77 -25.00 -12.68
CA ILE A 436 -14.00 -24.86 -11.91
C ILE A 436 -13.61 -24.91 -10.43
N THR A 437 -13.81 -23.79 -9.73
CA THR A 437 -14.46 -23.71 -8.41
C THR A 437 -14.50 -22.25 -7.99
N ALA A 438 -15.69 -21.65 -7.98
CA ALA A 438 -16.18 -20.78 -6.91
C ALA A 438 -17.56 -20.26 -7.30
N GLN A 439 -18.56 -20.62 -6.49
CA GLN A 439 -19.84 -19.90 -6.44
C GLN A 439 -19.55 -18.42 -6.12
N ALA A 440 -20.30 -17.53 -6.77
CA ALA A 440 -20.13 -16.09 -6.63
C ALA A 440 -20.46 -15.64 -5.20
N ALA A 441 -19.43 -15.35 -4.42
CA ALA A 441 -19.50 -14.64 -3.15
C ALA A 441 -18.91 -13.23 -3.27
N ASP A 442 -19.26 -12.38 -2.32
CA ASP A 442 -18.98 -10.95 -2.19
C ASP A 442 -17.57 -10.54 -2.62
N ALA A 443 -17.42 -9.39 -3.30
CA ALA A 443 -16.10 -8.83 -3.56
C ALA A 443 -15.45 -8.49 -2.20
N PRO A 444 -14.39 -9.18 -1.78
CA PRO A 444 -13.90 -9.04 -0.42
C PRO A 444 -13.08 -7.75 -0.29
N VAL A 445 -13.29 -7.02 0.80
CA VAL A 445 -12.59 -5.75 1.10
C VAL A 445 -11.10 -5.98 1.38
N LEU A 446 -10.76 -7.15 1.91
CA LEU A 446 -9.41 -7.63 2.14
C LEU A 446 -9.29 -9.01 1.51
N SER A 447 -8.13 -9.37 0.98
CA SER A 447 -7.87 -10.67 0.41
C SER A 447 -7.75 -11.69 1.52
N THR A 448 -8.91 -12.17 1.95
CA THR A 448 -8.99 -13.35 2.78
C THR A 448 -8.82 -14.57 1.85
N ALA A 449 -7.61 -14.76 1.34
CA ALA A 449 -7.16 -16.13 1.18
C ALA A 449 -6.90 -16.60 2.61
N GLU A 450 -7.91 -17.17 3.26
CA GLU A 450 -7.73 -17.83 4.54
C GLU A 450 -6.51 -18.75 4.42
N ALA A 451 -5.52 -18.51 5.25
CA ALA A 451 -4.28 -19.25 5.20
C ALA A 451 -4.61 -20.71 5.58
N GLU A 452 -4.56 -21.60 4.59
CA GLU A 452 -4.91 -22.98 4.77
C GLU A 452 -3.74 -23.69 5.45
N TRP A 453 -3.96 -24.23 6.64
CA TRP A 453 -2.99 -25.11 7.29
C TRP A 453 -3.03 -26.47 6.62
N ARG A 454 -1.88 -26.93 6.14
CA ARG A 454 -1.72 -28.24 5.52
C ARG A 454 -0.75 -29.08 6.33
N LYS A 455 -1.14 -30.31 6.60
CA LYS A 455 -0.27 -31.30 7.23
C LYS A 455 0.87 -31.66 6.29
N VAL A 456 2.09 -31.62 6.80
CA VAL A 456 3.31 -32.02 6.10
C VAL A 456 3.62 -33.47 6.45
N THR A 457 3.94 -34.26 5.43
CA THR A 457 4.33 -35.68 5.58
C THR A 457 5.79 -35.93 5.29
N GLY A 458 6.53 -34.92 4.81
CA GLY A 458 7.96 -35.00 4.58
C GLY A 458 8.55 -33.62 4.29
N ARG A 459 9.82 -33.43 4.67
CA ARG A 459 10.58 -32.20 4.42
C ARG A 459 11.97 -32.58 3.91
N THR A 460 12.51 -31.81 2.97
CA THR A 460 13.89 -32.00 2.49
C THR A 460 14.60 -30.65 2.30
N PHE A 461 15.91 -30.63 2.55
CA PHE A 461 16.75 -29.45 2.35
C PHE A 461 17.74 -29.65 1.22
N HIS A 462 17.80 -28.68 0.31
CA HIS A 462 18.72 -28.72 -0.83
C HIS A 462 19.54 -27.44 -0.91
N PHE A 463 20.81 -27.57 -1.30
CA PHE A 463 21.62 -26.42 -1.67
C PHE A 463 21.04 -25.77 -2.92
N HIS A 464 20.78 -24.46 -2.87
CA HIS A 464 20.31 -23.68 -4.01
C HIS A 464 21.27 -22.54 -4.31
N GLU A 465 21.90 -22.61 -5.48
CA GLU A 465 22.81 -21.58 -5.98
C GLU A 465 22.08 -20.24 -6.19
N GLY A 466 22.71 -19.15 -5.77
CA GLY A 466 22.16 -17.80 -5.96
C GLY A 466 22.10 -17.43 -7.45
N LYS A 467 21.19 -16.52 -7.82
CA LYS A 467 21.15 -15.94 -9.17
C LYS A 467 21.86 -14.58 -9.19
N GLY A 468 22.84 -14.41 -10.08
CA GLY A 468 23.65 -13.20 -10.17
C GLY A 468 24.54 -13.02 -8.94
N ASP A 469 24.65 -11.80 -8.42
CA ASP A 469 25.49 -11.47 -7.24
C ASP A 469 24.87 -11.86 -5.88
N LYS A 470 23.80 -12.66 -5.87
CA LYS A 470 23.10 -13.02 -4.63
C LYS A 470 23.78 -14.22 -3.95
N PRO A 471 23.96 -14.21 -2.61
CA PRO A 471 24.47 -15.37 -1.88
C PRO A 471 23.58 -16.61 -2.05
N PRO A 472 24.13 -17.82 -1.87
CA PRO A 472 23.34 -19.06 -1.96
C PRO A 472 22.29 -19.15 -0.85
N SER A 473 21.31 -20.04 -1.04
CA SER A 473 20.20 -20.27 -0.11
C SER A 473 19.93 -21.77 0.09
N VAL A 474 19.24 -22.13 1.16
CA VAL A 474 18.72 -23.48 1.39
C VAL A 474 17.30 -23.54 0.83
N LYS A 475 17.05 -24.42 -0.13
CA LYS A 475 15.69 -24.73 -0.60
C LYS A 475 15.08 -25.80 0.32
N CYS A 476 14.10 -25.41 1.12
CA CYS A 476 13.28 -26.29 1.94
C CYS A 476 12.05 -26.72 1.14
N SER A 477 11.88 -28.02 0.91
CA SER A 477 10.73 -28.57 0.18
C SER A 477 9.84 -29.37 1.14
N TYR A 478 8.57 -28.99 1.25
CA TYR A 478 7.57 -29.67 2.05
C TYR A 478 6.67 -30.52 1.15
N ILE A 479 6.39 -31.75 1.58
CA ILE A 479 5.40 -32.64 0.96
C ILE A 479 4.11 -32.52 1.75
N ALA A 480 3.07 -31.94 1.14
CA ALA A 480 1.74 -31.81 1.73
C ALA A 480 0.71 -32.48 0.83
N GLY A 481 0.32 -33.71 1.19
CA GLY A 481 -0.52 -34.56 0.34
C GLY A 481 0.20 -34.94 -0.96
N TYR A 482 -0.39 -34.59 -2.12
CA TYR A 482 0.20 -34.83 -3.45
C TYR A 482 0.97 -33.63 -4.00
N THR A 483 1.15 -32.56 -3.21
CA THR A 483 1.79 -31.32 -3.68
C THR A 483 3.11 -31.08 -2.95
N GLN A 484 4.15 -30.76 -3.72
CA GLN A 484 5.42 -30.26 -3.19
C GLN A 484 5.39 -28.73 -3.15
N ILE A 485 5.68 -28.17 -1.98
CA ILE A 485 5.68 -26.72 -1.72
C ILE A 485 7.09 -26.32 -1.29
N ASN A 486 7.65 -25.30 -1.95
CA ASN A 486 9.04 -24.90 -1.75
C ASN A 486 9.14 -23.56 -1.01
N GLU A 487 10.11 -23.47 -0.11
CA GLU A 487 10.50 -22.25 0.59
C GLU A 487 12.03 -22.08 0.53
N TRP A 488 12.51 -20.84 0.55
CA TRP A 488 13.94 -20.53 0.50
C TRP A 488 14.37 -19.88 1.81
N LEU A 489 15.36 -20.49 2.47
CA LEU A 489 15.94 -20.05 3.74
C LEU A 489 17.35 -19.52 3.47
N CYS A 490 17.64 -18.31 3.93
CA CYS A 490 18.80 -17.54 3.47
C CYS A 490 19.78 -17.19 4.62
N PRO A 491 20.54 -18.16 5.16
CA PRO A 491 21.45 -17.91 6.29
C PRO A 491 22.60 -16.94 5.95
N GLN A 492 23.03 -16.91 4.68
CA GLN A 492 24.14 -16.06 4.17
C GLN A 492 23.71 -14.66 3.72
N HIS A 493 22.41 -14.39 3.68
CA HIS A 493 21.91 -13.07 3.27
C HIS A 493 21.99 -12.11 4.46
N THR A 494 21.69 -10.83 4.23
CA THR A 494 21.59 -9.79 5.26
C THR A 494 20.15 -9.31 5.42
N GLY A 495 19.83 -8.68 6.55
CA GLY A 495 18.51 -8.11 6.83
C GLY A 495 17.40 -9.17 7.00
N PHE A 496 16.20 -8.87 6.49
CA PHE A 496 14.99 -9.67 6.73
C PHE A 496 15.15 -11.16 6.34
N ALA A 497 15.80 -11.46 5.22
CA ALA A 497 15.96 -12.82 4.73
C ALA A 497 16.78 -13.70 5.71
N GLN A 498 17.78 -13.11 6.36
CA GLN A 498 18.58 -13.79 7.40
C GLN A 498 17.78 -13.97 8.68
N THR A 499 17.10 -12.92 9.14
CA THR A 499 16.26 -12.97 10.34
C THR A 499 15.13 -14.00 10.20
N LYS A 500 14.54 -14.12 9.01
CA LYS A 500 13.55 -15.15 8.70
C LYS A 500 14.15 -16.56 8.83
N ALA A 501 15.36 -16.78 8.30
CA ALA A 501 16.06 -18.06 8.44
C ALA A 501 16.38 -18.39 9.91
N HIS A 502 16.85 -17.42 10.70
CA HIS A 502 17.12 -17.60 12.14
C HIS A 502 15.86 -17.90 12.95
N ARG A 503 14.74 -17.24 12.63
CA ARG A 503 13.43 -17.50 13.26
C ARG A 503 12.96 -18.91 12.95
N TRP A 504 13.02 -19.29 11.67
CA TRP A 504 12.67 -20.64 11.22
C TRP A 504 13.53 -21.70 11.94
N TRP A 505 14.84 -21.47 12.05
CA TRP A 505 15.78 -22.37 12.74
C TRP A 505 15.43 -22.55 14.22
N THR A 506 15.13 -21.45 14.91
CA THR A 506 14.75 -21.47 16.33
C THR A 506 13.41 -22.16 16.55
N GLN A 507 12.43 -21.93 15.66
CA GLN A 507 11.12 -22.59 15.73
C GLN A 507 11.20 -24.11 15.63
N HIS A 508 12.18 -24.62 14.90
CA HIS A 508 12.45 -26.06 14.78
C HIS A 508 13.47 -26.58 15.80
N GLY A 509 13.73 -25.83 16.89
CA GLY A 509 14.58 -26.28 17.99
C GLY A 509 16.09 -26.15 17.76
N GLY A 510 16.52 -25.48 16.69
CA GLY A 510 17.94 -25.36 16.35
C GLY A 510 18.74 -24.51 17.35
N GLN A 511 19.96 -24.94 17.65
CA GLN A 511 20.82 -24.33 18.66
C GLN A 511 21.62 -23.14 18.11
N ARG A 512 22.07 -22.29 19.02
CA ARG A 512 22.95 -21.15 18.73
C ARG A 512 24.43 -21.56 18.87
N PRO A 513 25.36 -20.96 18.11
CA PRO A 513 25.16 -19.87 17.13
C PRO A 513 24.40 -20.34 15.87
N PHE A 514 23.70 -19.41 15.21
CA PHE A 514 22.95 -19.74 13.98
C PHE A 514 23.90 -20.13 12.83
N PRO A 515 23.47 -21.00 11.90
CA PRO A 515 24.26 -21.35 10.73
C PRO A 515 24.57 -20.12 9.90
N LYS A 516 25.86 -19.88 9.63
CA LYS A 516 26.31 -18.73 8.83
C LYS A 516 26.38 -19.05 7.34
N THR A 517 26.42 -20.33 6.98
CA THR A 517 26.48 -20.80 5.58
C THR A 517 25.38 -21.80 5.25
N VAL A 518 25.03 -21.93 3.96
CA VAL A 518 24.10 -22.97 3.49
C VAL A 518 24.66 -24.36 3.78
N MET A 519 25.97 -24.56 3.69
CA MET A 519 26.60 -25.85 4.02
C MET A 519 26.52 -26.16 5.51
N GLU A 520 26.79 -25.18 6.38
CA GLU A 520 26.65 -25.34 7.82
C GLU A 520 25.19 -25.67 8.21
N TRP A 521 24.21 -25.06 7.52
CA TRP A 521 22.80 -25.40 7.72
C TRP A 521 22.51 -26.87 7.36
N LEU A 522 23.00 -27.35 6.22
CA LEU A 522 22.80 -28.73 5.77
C LEU A 522 23.52 -29.75 6.68
N GLU A 523 24.70 -29.42 7.19
CA GLU A 523 25.40 -30.29 8.15
C GLU A 523 24.64 -30.40 9.47
N ARG A 524 24.06 -29.29 9.91
CA ARG A 524 23.39 -29.16 11.19
C ARG A 524 21.90 -29.47 11.16
N GLN A 525 21.31 -29.75 10.00
CA GLN A 525 19.86 -30.01 9.87
C GLN A 525 19.34 -31.11 10.83
N ARG A 526 20.21 -32.02 11.27
CA ARG A 526 19.93 -33.07 12.27
C ARG A 526 19.63 -32.54 13.67
N GLU A 527 19.75 -31.25 13.92
CA GLU A 527 19.31 -30.65 15.18
C GLU A 527 17.86 -30.13 15.11
N LEU A 528 17.24 -30.20 13.94
CA LEU A 528 15.92 -29.66 13.70
C LEU A 528 14.83 -30.71 13.90
N LEU A 529 13.77 -30.30 14.59
CA LEU A 529 12.52 -31.04 14.69
C LEU A 529 11.86 -31.17 13.31
N THR A 530 10.95 -32.13 13.18
CA THR A 530 10.10 -32.30 12.00
C THR A 530 9.22 -31.07 11.78
N THR A 531 8.67 -30.91 10.57
CA THR A 531 7.63 -29.91 10.30
C THR A 531 6.30 -30.64 10.16
N ASP A 532 5.34 -30.38 11.06
CA ASP A 532 4.05 -31.08 11.10
C ASP A 532 3.00 -30.38 10.25
N GLU A 533 2.99 -29.04 10.26
CA GLU A 533 2.02 -28.25 9.49
C GLU A 533 2.68 -27.02 8.88
N ILE A 534 2.23 -26.66 7.68
CA ILE A 534 2.58 -25.40 7.02
C ILE A 534 1.32 -24.63 6.69
N SER A 535 1.38 -23.31 6.89
CA SER A 535 0.34 -22.37 6.48
C SER A 535 0.68 -21.85 5.10
N VAL A 536 -0.21 -22.05 4.12
CA VAL A 536 0.07 -21.71 2.71
C VAL A 536 -0.92 -20.70 2.15
N VAL A 537 -0.41 -19.82 1.30
CA VAL A 537 -1.21 -18.85 0.54
C VAL A 537 -0.98 -19.02 -0.97
N PRO A 538 -2.03 -18.89 -1.82
CA PRO A 538 -1.87 -19.00 -3.26
C PRO A 538 -0.98 -17.88 -3.81
N ASN A 539 -0.04 -18.22 -4.69
CA ASN A 539 0.80 -17.29 -5.44
C ASN A 539 0.83 -17.68 -6.93
N GLY A 540 -0.22 -17.27 -7.66
CA GLY A 540 -0.40 -17.64 -9.06
C GLY A 540 -0.60 -19.14 -9.23
N LYS A 541 0.37 -19.83 -9.85
CA LYS A 541 0.38 -21.30 -10.00
C LYS A 541 1.11 -22.04 -8.87
N TYR A 542 1.74 -21.30 -7.95
CA TYR A 542 2.57 -21.84 -6.87
C TYR A 542 1.96 -21.50 -5.51
N TRP A 543 2.51 -22.10 -4.45
CA TRP A 543 2.13 -21.85 -3.06
C TRP A 543 3.29 -21.17 -2.33
N ASN A 544 2.99 -20.11 -1.58
CA ASN A 544 3.95 -19.52 -0.64
C ASN A 544 3.66 -20.01 0.77
N VAL A 545 4.71 -20.35 1.52
CA VAL A 545 4.62 -20.69 2.95
C VAL A 545 4.61 -19.40 3.76
N LYS A 546 3.54 -19.15 4.53
CA LYS A 546 3.36 -17.98 5.41
C LYS A 546 3.88 -18.27 6.81
N ASP A 547 3.62 -19.47 7.33
CA ASP A 547 4.02 -19.88 8.68
C ASP A 547 4.21 -21.40 8.76
N VAL A 548 4.91 -21.87 9.80
CA VAL A 548 5.31 -23.27 9.98
C VAL A 548 5.12 -23.71 11.43
N ARG A 549 4.70 -24.95 11.65
CA ARG A 549 4.65 -25.59 12.98
C ARG A 549 5.60 -26.77 13.01
N ALA A 550 6.57 -26.71 13.90
CA ALA A 550 7.45 -27.83 14.19
C ALA A 550 6.68 -28.94 14.94
N GLY A 551 7.05 -30.18 14.68
CA GLY A 551 6.48 -31.34 15.36
C GLY A 551 6.94 -31.48 16.80
N LEU A 552 6.21 -32.29 17.56
CA LEU A 552 6.46 -32.53 18.98
C LEU A 552 7.40 -33.73 19.24
N ASP A 553 7.75 -34.48 18.20
CA ASP A 553 8.60 -35.66 18.31
C ASP A 553 10.09 -35.26 18.38
N PHE A 554 10.78 -35.74 19.41
CA PHE A 554 12.19 -35.41 19.71
C PHE A 554 13.21 -36.19 18.87
N GLU A 555 12.78 -37.01 17.92
CA GLU A 555 13.67 -37.71 17.01
C GLU A 555 13.94 -36.82 15.79
N ALA A 556 15.19 -36.32 15.70
CA ALA A 556 15.62 -35.55 14.55
C ALA A 556 15.60 -36.43 13.30
N ASP A 557 14.82 -36.02 12.30
CA ASP A 557 14.69 -36.78 11.06
C ASP A 557 15.90 -36.54 10.16
N ASN A 558 16.42 -37.61 9.56
CA ASN A 558 17.50 -37.51 8.59
C ASN A 558 16.89 -37.26 7.21
N ASP A 559 16.55 -36.00 6.94
CA ASP A 559 15.83 -35.52 5.75
C ASP A 559 16.60 -35.67 4.41
N ASN A 560 17.78 -36.30 4.42
CA ASN A 560 18.62 -36.52 3.25
C ASN A 560 18.90 -38.02 3.03
N VAL A 561 18.16 -38.62 2.11
CA VAL A 561 18.58 -39.84 1.41
C VAL A 561 19.30 -39.37 0.13
N PRO A 562 20.57 -39.72 -0.11
CA PRO A 562 21.22 -39.43 -1.38
C PRO A 562 20.37 -40.03 -2.51
N GLU A 563 20.24 -39.34 -3.65
CA GLU A 563 19.66 -39.98 -4.83
C GLU A 563 20.39 -41.31 -5.07
N PRO A 564 19.67 -42.41 -5.35
CA PRO A 564 20.34 -43.62 -5.81
C PRO A 564 21.15 -43.24 -7.04
N ALA A 565 22.45 -43.54 -7.02
CA ALA A 565 23.27 -43.40 -8.21
C ALA A 565 22.53 -44.13 -9.35
N ASN A 566 22.19 -43.40 -10.40
CA ASN A 566 21.60 -43.99 -11.60
C ASN A 566 22.76 -44.42 -12.50
N ASP A 567 23.59 -45.34 -11.99
CA ASP A 567 24.70 -46.00 -12.69
C ASP A 567 24.24 -47.24 -13.48
N ASN A 568 22.95 -47.29 -13.84
CA ASN A 568 22.40 -48.28 -14.78
C ASN A 568 22.73 -47.96 -16.26
N VAL A 569 23.97 -47.53 -16.54
CA VAL A 569 24.48 -47.56 -17.92
C VAL A 569 25.06 -48.96 -18.12
N SER A 570 24.40 -49.78 -18.92
CA SER A 570 24.97 -51.06 -19.31
C SER A 570 26.30 -50.82 -20.04
N ILE A 571 27.29 -51.66 -19.76
CA ILE A 571 28.69 -51.56 -20.25
C ILE A 571 28.80 -51.41 -21.79
N GLY A 572 27.73 -51.64 -22.56
CA GLY A 572 27.71 -51.46 -24.01
C GLY A 572 27.11 -50.16 -24.54
N LEU A 573 26.52 -49.29 -23.70
CA LEU A 573 25.86 -48.07 -24.18
C LEU A 573 26.78 -46.83 -24.20
N SER A 574 27.85 -46.83 -23.40
CA SER A 574 28.85 -45.74 -23.40
C SER A 574 29.73 -45.74 -24.65
N GLU A 575 29.91 -46.89 -25.31
CA GLU A 575 30.68 -47.01 -26.57
C GLU A 575 29.88 -46.60 -27.81
N LEU A 576 28.57 -46.35 -27.68
CA LEU A 576 27.67 -45.97 -28.79
C LEU A 576 27.35 -44.47 -28.85
N LEU A 577 27.87 -43.68 -27.90
CA LEU A 577 27.61 -42.24 -27.80
C LEU A 577 28.82 -41.37 -28.15
N ASP A 578 29.92 -41.99 -28.56
CA ASP A 578 31.09 -41.30 -29.09
C ASP A 578 30.99 -41.27 -30.62
N ASP A 579 30.20 -40.33 -31.14
CA ASP A 579 30.35 -39.86 -32.51
C ASP A 579 29.82 -38.42 -32.63
N GLU A 580 30.75 -37.54 -32.98
CA GLU A 580 30.54 -36.14 -33.32
C GLU A 580 29.42 -35.99 -34.35
N ILE A 581 28.36 -35.25 -34.00
CA ILE A 581 27.51 -34.61 -35.01
C ILE A 581 27.29 -33.15 -34.60
N PRO A 582 27.85 -32.18 -35.36
CA PRO A 582 27.63 -30.77 -35.11
C PRO A 582 26.28 -30.33 -35.70
N PHE A 583 25.47 -29.64 -34.89
CA PHE A 583 24.80 -28.39 -35.30
C PHE A 583 24.33 -27.59 -34.08
#